data_AF-A0A3N5KCQ4-F1
#
_entry.id   AF-A0A3N5KCQ4-F1
#
_cell.length_a   1.000
_cell.length_b   1.000
_cell.length_c   1.000
_cell.angle_alpha   90.00
_cell.angle_beta   90.00
_cell.angle_gamma   90.00
#
_symmetry.space_group_name_H-M   'P 1'
#
loop_
_entity.id
_entity.type
_entity.pdbx_description
1 polymer ?
#
loop_
_entity_poly.entity_id
_entity_poly.type
_entity_poly.pdbx_seq_one_letter_code
_entity_poly.pdbx_strand_id
1 'polypeptide(L)'
;MEIFNIFGRMGIRGDSQVSNALSKIGNKISDIGGKMMGFGTALTAGITLPLAGLVVQGLKYSATVQNLETDFKVLLGSEEEAIKLTSDLKKMGAETPFEITGLSEVTKTLLQFGISQEKVLPLMGRLGDISLGNEERFKGLGVVIGQVSSLGRLQAGDLNQLINRGWNPLNEITARTGETMKEVRKRMSEGKVSYKEVEQAMVDATDKGGK
;
A
#
# COMPACT_ATOMS: atom_id res chain seq x y z
N MET A 1 -50.81 -10.65 -36.31
CA MET A 1 -49.64 -10.78 -35.42
C MET A 1 -48.56 -9.87 -35.95
N GLU A 2 -48.41 -8.67 -35.38
CA GLU A 2 -47.21 -7.84 -35.56
C GLU A 2 -46.85 -7.22 -34.22
N ILE A 3 -45.85 -7.84 -33.62
CA ILE A 3 -44.99 -7.35 -32.54
C ILE A 3 -43.87 -6.53 -33.20
N PHE A 4 -43.34 -5.53 -32.50
CA PHE A 4 -42.21 -4.62 -32.83
C PHE A 4 -42.55 -3.24 -33.43
N ASN A 5 -42.73 -2.24 -32.56
CA ASN A 5 -41.74 -1.17 -32.38
C ASN A 5 -42.21 -0.17 -31.31
N ILE A 6 -41.71 -0.40 -30.09
CA ILE A 6 -41.83 0.51 -28.95
C ILE A 6 -40.56 1.38 -28.94
N PHE A 7 -40.73 2.66 -28.56
CA PHE A 7 -39.70 3.65 -28.21
C PHE A 7 -39.11 4.51 -29.34
N GLY A 8 -39.91 5.48 -29.81
CA GLY A 8 -39.42 6.69 -30.47
C GLY A 8 -39.98 7.94 -29.82
N ARG A 9 -39.44 8.36 -28.66
CA ARG A 9 -39.55 9.73 -28.13
C ARG A 9 -38.72 9.91 -26.85
N MET A 10 -37.46 10.31 -27.01
CA MET A 10 -36.75 11.07 -25.98
C MET A 10 -35.72 11.97 -26.67
N GLY A 11 -36.21 13.10 -27.19
CA GLY A 11 -35.35 14.17 -27.67
C GLY A 11 -34.78 14.94 -26.49
N ILE A 12 -33.47 14.83 -26.26
CA ILE A 12 -32.75 15.72 -25.34
C ILE A 12 -32.62 17.08 -26.01
N ARG A 13 -33.39 18.06 -25.53
CA ARG A 13 -33.21 19.49 -25.83
C ARG A 13 -31.90 19.94 -25.17
N GLY A 14 -30.93 20.35 -25.99
CA GLY A 14 -29.65 20.89 -25.54
C GLY A 14 -29.81 22.25 -24.87
N ASP A 15 -29.38 22.33 -23.61
CA ASP A 15 -29.21 23.58 -22.89
C ASP A 15 -27.97 24.33 -23.42
N SER A 16 -28.18 25.57 -23.86
CA SER A 16 -27.15 26.45 -24.45
C SER A 16 -25.95 26.71 -23.54
N GLN A 17 -26.10 26.57 -22.22
CA GLN A 17 -24.99 26.71 -21.27
C GLN A 17 -24.03 25.52 -21.30
N VAL A 18 -24.57 24.32 -21.51
CA VAL A 18 -23.78 23.08 -21.65
C VAL A 18 -23.04 23.08 -22.98
N SER A 19 -23.68 23.53 -24.07
CA SER A 19 -23.02 23.67 -25.37
C SER A 19 -21.87 24.68 -25.33
N ASN A 20 -22.04 25.80 -24.61
CA ASN A 20 -21.00 26.81 -24.43
C ASN A 20 -19.86 26.36 -23.49
N ALA A 21 -20.16 25.52 -22.50
CA ALA A 21 -19.14 24.89 -21.65
C ALA A 21 -18.33 23.84 -22.44
N LEU A 22 -19.02 23.01 -23.22
CA LEU A 22 -18.41 21.99 -24.07
C LEU A 22 -17.57 22.59 -25.21
N SER A 23 -18.00 23.71 -25.80
CA SER A 23 -17.23 24.41 -26.83
C SER A 23 -15.98 25.09 -26.25
N LYS A 24 -16.06 25.66 -25.04
CA LYS A 24 -14.89 26.19 -24.33
C LYS A 24 -13.87 25.09 -23.96
N ILE A 25 -14.35 23.90 -23.59
CA ILE A 25 -13.50 22.73 -23.33
C ILE A 25 -12.88 22.23 -24.64
N GLY A 26 -13.66 22.12 -25.71
CA GLY A 26 -13.17 21.75 -27.05
C GLY A 26 -12.09 22.69 -27.57
N ASN A 27 -12.27 24.00 -27.39
CA ASN A 27 -11.29 25.00 -27.83
C ASN A 27 -9.99 24.95 -27.01
N LYS A 28 -10.06 24.73 -25.68
CA LYS A 28 -8.86 24.54 -24.84
C LYS A 28 -8.10 23.25 -25.16
N ILE A 29 -8.81 22.18 -25.50
CA ILE A 29 -8.20 20.90 -25.93
C ILE A 29 -7.53 21.05 -27.30
N SER A 30 -8.16 21.79 -28.22
CA SER A 30 -7.60 22.10 -29.54
C SER A 30 -6.30 22.92 -29.44
N ASP A 31 -6.25 23.91 -28.55
CA ASP A 31 -5.05 24.73 -28.31
C ASP A 31 -3.89 23.94 -27.69
N ILE A 32 -4.20 22.97 -26.81
CA ILE A 32 -3.20 22.05 -26.24
C ILE A 32 -2.69 21.08 -27.32
N GLY A 33 -3.58 20.55 -28.16
CA GLY A 33 -3.22 19.70 -29.29
C GLY A 33 -2.31 20.40 -30.31
N GLY A 34 -2.60 21.68 -30.62
CA GLY A 34 -1.77 22.50 -31.52
C GLY A 34 -0.38 22.81 -30.95
N LYS A 35 -0.26 23.09 -29.65
CA LYS A 35 1.02 23.33 -28.98
C LYS A 35 1.85 22.06 -28.80
N MET A 36 1.22 20.90 -28.60
CA MET A 36 1.92 19.61 -28.56
C MET A 36 2.41 19.18 -29.96
N MET A 37 1.73 19.55 -31.04
CA MET A 37 2.19 19.29 -32.42
C MET A 37 3.47 20.07 -32.75
N GLY A 38 3.63 21.29 -32.23
CA GLY A 38 4.86 22.08 -32.36
C GLY A 38 6.05 21.54 -31.56
N PHE A 39 5.79 20.71 -30.55
CA PHE A 39 6.79 19.97 -29.78
C PHE A 39 6.97 18.52 -30.28
N GLY A 40 6.13 18.09 -31.23
CA GLY A 40 5.85 16.68 -31.55
C GLY A 40 6.62 16.09 -32.75
N THR A 41 7.45 16.86 -33.45
CA THR A 41 8.28 16.32 -34.55
C THR A 41 9.50 15.54 -34.06
N ALA A 42 9.88 15.65 -32.79
CA ALA A 42 10.98 14.89 -32.18
C ALA A 42 10.54 13.55 -31.53
N LEU A 43 9.24 13.32 -31.35
CA LEU A 43 8.70 12.15 -30.65
C LEU A 43 8.25 11.00 -31.57
N THR A 44 8.12 11.23 -32.87
CA THR A 44 7.54 10.27 -33.83
C THR A 44 8.52 9.21 -34.34
N ALA A 45 9.83 9.33 -34.06
CA ALA A 45 10.83 8.41 -34.60
C ALA A 45 11.11 7.17 -33.72
N GLY A 46 10.56 7.07 -32.51
CA GLY A 46 10.93 5.95 -31.62
C GLY A 46 9.98 5.57 -30.48
N ILE A 47 8.81 6.20 -30.34
CA ILE A 47 7.89 5.87 -29.24
C ILE A 47 6.47 5.67 -29.78
N THR A 48 6.18 4.46 -30.28
CA THR A 48 4.81 4.01 -30.56
C THR A 48 4.15 3.50 -29.28
N LEU A 49 4.16 4.29 -28.20
CA LEU A 49 3.36 4.01 -27.00
C LEU A 49 2.00 4.73 -27.12
N PRO A 50 0.87 4.08 -26.81
CA PRO A 50 -0.41 4.76 -26.78
C PRO A 50 -0.41 5.75 -25.62
N LEU A 51 -0.14 7.03 -25.91
CA LEU A 51 -0.14 8.13 -24.93
C LEU A 51 -1.43 8.18 -24.11
N ALA A 52 -2.56 7.77 -24.68
CA ALA A 52 -3.84 7.62 -23.97
C ALA A 52 -3.75 6.66 -22.77
N GLY A 53 -3.01 5.56 -22.88
CA GLY A 53 -2.77 4.62 -21.78
C GLY A 53 -1.97 5.25 -20.64
N LEU A 54 -0.95 6.04 -20.97
CA LEU A 54 -0.13 6.75 -19.98
C LEU A 54 -0.93 7.85 -19.25
N VAL A 55 -1.79 8.59 -19.97
CA VAL A 55 -2.67 9.61 -19.37
C VAL A 55 -3.69 8.96 -18.42
N VAL A 56 -4.33 7.87 -18.83
CA VAL A 56 -5.28 7.13 -17.97
C VAL A 56 -4.59 6.54 -16.74
N GLN A 57 -3.39 5.98 -16.89
CA GLN A 57 -2.59 5.46 -15.78
C GLN A 57 -2.20 6.57 -14.79
N GLY A 58 -1.77 7.74 -15.29
CA GLY A 58 -1.42 8.90 -14.46
C GLY A 58 -2.61 9.45 -13.67
N LEU A 59 -3.79 9.57 -14.30
CA LEU A 59 -5.02 9.97 -13.63
C LEU A 59 -5.45 8.98 -12.54
N LYS A 60 -5.39 7.67 -12.84
CA LYS A 60 -5.70 6.62 -11.86
C LYS A 60 -4.75 6.66 -10.68
N TYR A 61 -3.44 6.79 -10.92
CA TYR A 61 -2.45 6.90 -9.86
C TYR A 61 -2.71 8.11 -8.96
N SER A 62 -2.99 9.27 -9.55
CA SER A 62 -3.27 10.48 -8.79
C SER A 62 -4.55 10.34 -7.94
N ALA A 63 -5.59 9.69 -8.47
CA ALA A 63 -6.81 9.38 -7.71
C ALA A 63 -6.55 8.37 -6.58
N THR A 64 -5.72 7.34 -6.81
CA THR A 64 -5.31 6.40 -5.76
C THR A 64 -4.61 7.11 -4.61
N VAL A 65 -3.67 8.02 -4.89
CA VAL A 65 -2.96 8.80 -3.87
C VAL A 65 -3.93 9.66 -3.06
N GLN A 66 -4.86 10.37 -3.71
CA GLN A 66 -5.86 11.19 -3.03
C GLN A 66 -6.79 10.36 -2.12
N ASN A 67 -7.18 9.16 -2.57
CA ASN A 67 -7.99 8.26 -1.76
C ASN A 67 -7.21 7.77 -0.53
N LEU A 68 -5.93 7.44 -0.69
CA LEU A 68 -5.07 7.05 0.43
C LEU A 68 -4.89 8.17 1.45
N GLU A 69 -4.64 9.41 1.00
CA GLU A 69 -4.56 10.58 1.88
C GLU A 69 -5.87 10.80 2.64
N THR A 70 -7.02 10.62 1.99
CA THR A 70 -8.34 10.73 2.63
C THR A 70 -8.52 9.65 3.70
N ASP A 71 -8.19 8.39 3.39
CA ASP A 71 -8.31 7.29 4.34
C ASP A 71 -7.38 7.46 5.54
N PHE A 72 -6.13 7.86 5.30
CA PHE A 72 -5.17 8.12 6.39
C PHE A 72 -5.56 9.35 7.20
N LYS A 73 -6.16 10.39 6.61
CA LYS A 73 -6.69 11.54 7.34
C LYS A 73 -7.78 11.12 8.33
N VAL A 74 -8.67 10.20 7.93
CA VAL A 74 -9.69 9.65 8.84
C VAL A 74 -9.06 8.84 9.98
N LEU A 75 -8.01 8.06 9.69
CA LEU A 75 -7.34 7.22 10.68
C LEU A 75 -6.47 8.02 11.66
N LEU A 76 -5.77 9.04 11.18
CA LEU A 76 -4.79 9.82 11.96
C LEU A 76 -5.40 11.10 12.57
N GLY A 77 -6.47 11.62 11.97
CA GLY A 77 -7.08 12.88 12.39
C GLY A 77 -6.33 14.14 11.94
N SER A 78 -5.23 14.00 11.19
CA SER A 78 -4.46 15.12 10.61
C SER A 78 -4.25 14.93 9.11
N GLU A 79 -4.47 16.00 8.36
CA GLU A 79 -4.23 16.05 6.91
C GLU A 79 -2.73 16.07 6.60
N GLU A 80 -1.96 16.84 7.38
CA GLU A 80 -0.51 16.93 7.24
C GLU A 80 0.16 15.58 7.47
N GLU A 81 -0.26 14.84 8.50
CA GLU A 81 0.26 13.50 8.79
C GLU A 81 -0.13 12.49 7.71
N ALA A 82 -1.34 12.59 7.15
CA ALA A 82 -1.79 11.73 6.07
C ALA A 82 -1.02 11.94 4.77
N ILE A 83 -0.76 13.21 4.39
CA ILE A 83 0.06 13.57 3.24
C ILE A 83 1.49 13.06 3.44
N LYS A 84 2.06 13.29 4.63
CA LYS A 84 3.42 12.84 4.96
C LYS A 84 3.52 11.32 4.87
N LEU A 85 2.59 10.59 5.50
CA LEU A 85 2.59 9.13 5.47
C LEU A 85 2.46 8.61 4.04
N THR A 86 1.54 9.17 3.24
CA THR A 86 1.38 8.77 1.84
C THR A 86 2.64 9.04 1.02
N SER A 87 3.33 10.17 1.26
CA SER A 87 4.63 10.47 0.64
C SER A 87 5.71 9.46 1.04
N ASP A 88 5.77 9.08 2.33
CA ASP A 88 6.71 8.09 2.84
C ASP A 88 6.46 6.71 2.19
N LEU A 89 5.19 6.32 2.01
CA LEU A 89 4.81 5.10 1.31
C LEU A 89 5.16 5.13 -0.18
N LYS A 90 5.00 6.27 -0.86
CA LYS A 90 5.44 6.44 -2.25
C LYS A 90 6.95 6.24 -2.38
N LYS A 91 7.72 6.79 -1.45
CA LYS A 91 9.17 6.62 -1.42
C LYS A 91 9.55 5.15 -1.21
N MET A 92 8.91 4.48 -0.26
CA MET A 92 9.12 3.06 -0.02
C MET A 92 8.78 2.20 -1.25
N GLY A 93 7.66 2.47 -1.94
CA GLY A 93 7.32 1.77 -3.18
C GLY A 93 8.25 2.05 -4.36
N ALA A 94 8.98 3.18 -4.34
CA ALA A 94 10.02 3.47 -5.33
C ALA A 94 11.36 2.77 -5.03
N GLU A 95 11.60 2.40 -3.77
CA GLU A 95 12.84 1.79 -3.28
C GLU A 95 12.73 0.27 -3.09
N THR A 96 11.53 -0.30 -3.21
CA THR A 96 11.22 -1.71 -2.94
C THR A 96 10.35 -2.29 -4.06
N PRO A 97 10.21 -3.63 -4.17
CA PRO A 97 9.32 -4.24 -5.16
C PRO A 97 7.82 -4.19 -4.77
N PHE A 98 7.44 -3.43 -3.74
CA PHE A 98 6.06 -3.36 -3.27
C PHE A 98 5.27 -2.22 -3.91
N GLU A 99 4.04 -2.53 -4.32
CA GLU A 99 3.10 -1.52 -4.78
C GLU A 99 2.57 -0.66 -3.63
N ILE A 100 2.32 0.63 -3.88
CA ILE A 100 1.82 1.56 -2.87
C ILE A 100 0.49 1.11 -2.24
N THR A 101 -0.36 0.43 -3.01
CA THR A 101 -1.62 -0.12 -2.53
C THR A 101 -1.39 -1.21 -1.48
N GLY A 102 -0.47 -2.13 -1.75
CA GLY A 102 -0.09 -3.19 -0.79
C GLY A 102 0.61 -2.65 0.44
N LEU A 103 1.49 -1.66 0.27
CA LEU A 103 2.10 -0.94 1.40
C LEU A 103 1.02 -0.28 2.26
N SER A 104 0.07 0.43 1.65
CA SER A 104 -0.99 1.13 2.35
C SER A 104 -1.95 0.20 3.10
N GLU A 105 -2.27 -0.97 2.53
CA GLU A 105 -3.09 -1.99 3.20
C GLU A 105 -2.44 -2.44 4.51
N VAL A 106 -1.13 -2.71 4.50
CA VAL A 106 -0.39 -3.11 5.70
C VAL A 106 -0.29 -1.96 6.69
N THR A 107 0.04 -0.74 6.23
CA THR A 107 0.08 0.46 7.08
C THR A 107 -1.24 0.66 7.83
N LYS A 108 -2.37 0.61 7.12
CA LYS A 108 -3.71 0.75 7.73
C LYS A 108 -3.96 -0.33 8.77
N THR A 109 -3.61 -1.58 8.45
CA THR A 109 -3.74 -2.71 9.38
C THR A 109 -2.94 -2.45 10.66
N LEU A 110 -1.67 -2.05 10.56
CA LEU A 110 -0.81 -1.79 11.71
C LEU A 110 -1.34 -0.63 12.58
N LEU A 111 -1.77 0.47 11.96
CA LEU A 111 -2.39 1.61 12.66
C LEU A 111 -3.68 1.20 13.37
N GLN A 112 -4.53 0.39 12.73
CA GLN A 112 -5.78 -0.13 13.32
C GLN A 112 -5.52 -1.02 14.54
N PHE A 113 -4.42 -1.76 14.55
CA PHE A 113 -3.97 -2.53 15.72
C PHE A 113 -3.27 -1.67 16.79
N GLY A 114 -3.22 -0.35 16.62
CA GLY A 114 -2.70 0.59 17.60
C GLY A 114 -1.19 0.78 17.56
N ILE A 115 -0.51 0.33 16.52
CA ILE A 115 0.92 0.64 16.32
C ILE A 115 1.02 2.12 15.97
N SER A 116 1.84 2.85 16.71
CA SER A 116 1.97 4.30 16.53
C SER A 116 2.58 4.66 15.18
N GLN A 117 2.23 5.83 14.66
CA GLN A 117 2.67 6.28 13.34
C GLN A 117 4.20 6.32 13.21
N GLU A 118 4.90 6.67 14.29
CA GLU A 118 6.37 6.74 14.33
C GLU A 118 7.02 5.36 14.21
N LYS A 119 6.32 4.30 14.62
CA LYS A 119 6.80 2.91 14.57
C LYS A 119 6.40 2.18 13.29
N VAL A 120 5.33 2.60 12.63
CA VAL A 120 4.79 1.92 11.45
C VAL A 120 5.82 1.82 10.33
N LEU A 121 6.47 2.92 9.94
CA LEU A 121 7.42 2.90 8.81
C LEU A 121 8.67 2.04 9.09
N PRO A 122 9.33 2.15 10.26
CA PRO A 122 10.40 1.23 10.62
C PRO A 122 9.97 -0.24 10.61
N LEU A 123 8.77 -0.53 11.11
CA LEU A 123 8.24 -1.89 11.12
C LEU A 123 7.96 -2.42 9.72
N MET A 124 7.43 -1.57 8.83
CA MET A 124 7.23 -1.90 7.41
C MET A 124 8.53 -2.24 6.70
N GLY A 125 9.62 -1.49 6.95
CA GLY A 125 10.94 -1.83 6.39
C GLY A 125 11.36 -3.25 6.78
N ARG A 126 11.23 -3.58 8.08
CA ARG A 126 11.59 -4.91 8.59
C ARG A 126 10.69 -6.03 8.06
N LEU A 127 9.39 -5.77 7.94
CA LEU A 127 8.46 -6.69 7.29
C LEU A 127 8.86 -6.92 5.83
N GLY A 128 9.28 -5.86 5.13
CA GLY A 128 9.78 -5.93 3.76
C GLY A 128 10.98 -6.85 3.62
N ASP A 129 11.98 -6.65 4.49
CA ASP A 129 13.20 -7.46 4.54
C ASP A 129 12.89 -8.93 4.86
N ILE A 130 12.12 -9.21 5.91
CA ILE A 130 11.75 -10.58 6.31
C ILE A 130 10.93 -11.28 5.21
N SER A 131 10.08 -10.54 4.50
CA SER A 131 9.30 -11.08 3.39
C SER A 131 10.13 -11.34 2.13
N LEU A 132 11.38 -10.89 2.08
CA LEU A 132 12.27 -10.98 0.91
C LEU A 132 11.66 -10.34 -0.34
N GLY A 133 10.92 -9.23 -0.16
CA GLY A 133 10.23 -8.55 -1.25
C GLY A 133 8.97 -9.25 -1.77
N ASN A 134 8.51 -10.34 -1.15
CA ASN A 134 7.30 -11.04 -1.57
C ASN A 134 6.05 -10.37 -0.99
N GLU A 135 5.17 -9.84 -1.84
CA GLU A 135 4.00 -9.06 -1.42
C GLU A 135 3.00 -9.85 -0.57
N GLU A 136 2.72 -11.12 -0.92
CA GLU A 136 1.78 -11.96 -0.15
C GLU A 136 2.32 -12.24 1.26
N ARG A 137 3.62 -12.56 1.36
CA ARG A 137 4.30 -12.73 2.64
C ARG A 137 4.31 -11.44 3.43
N PHE A 138 4.63 -10.31 2.81
CA PHE A 138 4.63 -8.99 3.44
C PHE A 138 3.28 -8.66 4.08
N LYS A 139 2.19 -8.79 3.32
CA LYS A 139 0.82 -8.56 3.81
C LYS A 139 0.47 -9.52 4.94
N GLY A 140 0.78 -10.80 4.77
CA GLY A 140 0.50 -11.83 5.75
C GLY A 140 1.25 -11.63 7.07
N LEU A 141 2.53 -11.27 7.01
CA LEU A 141 3.34 -10.95 8.19
C LEU A 141 2.82 -9.70 8.89
N GLY A 142 2.45 -8.65 8.13
CA GLY A 142 1.87 -7.43 8.68
C GLY A 142 0.60 -7.66 9.50
N VAL A 143 -0.30 -8.52 9.03
CA VAL A 143 -1.51 -8.90 9.77
C VAL A 143 -1.17 -9.58 11.09
N VAL A 144 -0.29 -10.60 11.07
CA VAL A 144 0.06 -11.37 12.27
C VAL A 144 0.81 -10.50 13.27
N ILE A 145 1.72 -9.64 12.82
CA ILE A 145 2.43 -8.69 13.70
C ILE A 145 1.45 -7.70 14.33
N GLY A 146 0.47 -7.19 13.59
CA GLY A 146 -0.61 -6.38 14.15
C GLY A 146 -1.39 -7.11 15.24
N GLN A 147 -1.74 -8.38 15.02
CA GLN A 147 -2.40 -9.23 16.02
C GLN A 147 -1.53 -9.41 17.28
N VAL A 148 -0.25 -9.74 17.13
CA VAL A 148 0.70 -9.91 18.24
C VAL A 148 0.87 -8.59 19.02
N SER A 149 0.94 -7.45 18.31
CA SER A 149 1.02 -6.12 18.93
C SER A 149 -0.21 -5.82 19.78
N SER A 150 -1.41 -6.04 19.22
CA SER A 150 -2.67 -5.80 19.93
C SER A 150 -2.85 -6.71 21.15
N LEU A 151 -2.39 -7.96 21.06
CA LEU A 151 -2.39 -8.91 22.19
C LEU A 151 -1.27 -8.65 23.22
N GLY A 152 -0.24 -7.89 22.83
CA GLY A 152 0.95 -7.63 23.63
C GLY A 152 1.92 -8.82 23.79
N ARG A 153 1.63 -9.97 23.18
CA ARG A 153 2.39 -11.22 23.33
C ARG A 153 2.19 -12.16 22.15
N LEU A 154 3.19 -13.00 21.90
CA LEU A 154 3.16 -14.03 20.86
C LEU A 154 2.39 -15.26 21.33
N GLN A 155 1.38 -15.69 20.56
CA GLN A 155 0.66 -16.95 20.80
C GLN A 155 1.11 -18.06 19.84
N ALA A 156 0.75 -19.31 20.16
CA ALA A 156 1.10 -20.46 19.32
C ALA A 156 0.48 -20.37 17.91
N GLY A 157 -0.74 -19.84 17.79
CA GLY A 157 -1.41 -19.60 16.50
C GLY A 157 -0.65 -18.59 15.65
N ASP A 158 -0.24 -17.47 16.24
CA ASP A 158 0.58 -16.44 15.59
C ASP A 158 1.92 -17.02 15.13
N LEU A 159 2.60 -17.75 16.01
CA LEU A 159 3.88 -18.39 15.68
C LEU A 159 3.74 -19.32 14.46
N ASN A 160 2.72 -20.17 14.41
CA ASN A 160 2.48 -21.04 13.27
C ASN A 160 2.25 -20.23 11.99
N GLN A 161 1.51 -19.13 12.08
CA GLN A 161 1.26 -18.24 10.94
C GLN A 161 2.52 -17.55 10.43
N LEU A 162 3.43 -17.13 11.33
CA LEU A 162 4.73 -16.56 10.96
C LEU A 162 5.62 -17.62 10.31
N ILE A 163 5.70 -18.82 10.90
CA ILE A 163 6.51 -19.93 10.37
C ILE A 163 6.05 -20.33 8.98
N ASN A 164 4.74 -20.45 8.77
CA ASN A 164 4.18 -20.78 7.45
C ASN A 164 4.49 -19.72 6.39
N ARG A 165 4.82 -18.49 6.82
CA ARG A 165 5.26 -17.38 5.96
C ARG A 165 6.78 -17.26 5.84
N GLY A 166 7.50 -18.22 6.43
CA GLY A 166 8.95 -18.35 6.29
C GLY A 166 9.76 -17.67 7.39
N TRP A 167 9.14 -17.19 8.48
CA TRP A 167 9.86 -16.54 9.57
C TRP A 167 9.50 -17.11 10.94
N ASN A 168 10.51 -17.46 11.74
CA ASN A 168 10.33 -18.00 13.07
C ASN A 168 11.01 -17.08 14.11
N PRO A 169 10.29 -16.16 14.77
CA PRO A 169 10.88 -15.19 15.72
C PRO A 169 11.62 -15.84 16.89
N LEU A 170 11.32 -17.12 17.20
CA LEU A 170 11.98 -17.82 18.29
C LEU A 170 13.46 -18.10 17.97
N ASN A 171 13.84 -18.16 16.70
CA ASN A 171 15.24 -18.40 16.31
C ASN A 171 16.12 -17.23 16.78
N GLU A 172 15.69 -16.00 16.51
CA GLU A 172 16.39 -14.78 16.91
C GLU A 172 16.38 -14.60 18.42
N ILE A 173 15.25 -14.91 19.07
CA ILE A 173 15.17 -14.89 20.53
C ILE A 173 16.18 -15.86 21.14
N THR A 174 16.24 -17.12 20.69
CA THR A 174 17.22 -18.09 21.21
C THR A 174 18.66 -17.66 20.95
N ALA A 175 18.94 -17.08 19.78
CA ALA A 175 20.27 -16.60 19.43
C ALA A 175 20.73 -15.45 20.34
N ARG A 176 19.80 -14.56 20.70
CA ARG A 176 20.08 -13.39 21.55
C ARG A 176 20.13 -13.73 23.04
N THR A 177 19.25 -14.60 23.54
CA THR A 177 19.16 -14.89 24.99
C THR A 177 20.03 -16.05 25.43
N GLY A 178 20.46 -16.92 24.50
CA GLY A 178 21.15 -18.17 24.82
C GLY A 178 20.21 -19.25 25.38
N GLU A 179 18.90 -18.97 25.50
CA GLU A 179 17.90 -19.96 25.85
C GLU A 179 17.79 -21.03 24.76
N THR A 180 17.47 -22.26 25.17
CA THR A 180 17.09 -23.32 24.24
C THR A 180 15.70 -23.03 23.64
N MET A 181 15.45 -23.55 22.44
CA MET A 181 14.13 -23.48 21.80
C MET A 181 13.01 -24.04 22.69
N LYS A 182 13.31 -25.02 23.55
CA LYS A 182 12.35 -25.57 24.52
C LYS A 182 11.97 -24.55 25.59
N GLU A 183 12.95 -23.81 26.12
CA GLU A 183 12.73 -22.79 27.15
C GLU A 183 11.94 -21.61 26.61
N VAL A 184 12.28 -21.11 25.41
CA VAL A 184 11.54 -20.01 24.78
C VAL A 184 10.10 -20.43 24.46
N ARG A 185 9.88 -21.65 23.94
CA ARG A 185 8.51 -22.17 23.73
C ARG A 185 7.73 -22.30 25.04
N LYS A 186 8.38 -22.70 26.13
CA LYS A 186 7.75 -22.72 27.45
C LYS A 186 7.33 -21.31 27.88
N ARG A 187 8.22 -20.32 27.79
CA ARG A 187 7.87 -18.91 28.07
C ARG A 187 6.72 -18.41 27.19
N MET A 188 6.70 -18.77 25.92
CA MET A 188 5.61 -18.42 25.00
C MET A 188 4.28 -19.03 25.47
N SER A 189 4.28 -20.31 25.86
CA SER A 189 3.06 -20.97 26.40
C SER A 189 2.57 -20.35 27.70
N GLU A 190 3.48 -19.77 28.49
CA GLU A 190 3.17 -19.00 29.70
C GLU A 190 2.79 -17.53 29.40
N GLY A 191 2.75 -17.13 28.12
CA GLY A 191 2.43 -15.78 27.67
C GLY A 191 3.52 -14.74 27.93
N LYS A 192 4.77 -15.18 28.16
CA LYS A 192 5.92 -14.34 28.54
C LYS A 192 6.76 -13.85 27.37
N VAL A 193 6.51 -14.31 26.14
CA VAL A 193 7.14 -13.77 24.94
C VAL A 193 6.33 -12.55 24.50
N SER A 194 6.78 -11.37 24.91
CA SER A 194 6.08 -10.11 24.65
C SER A 194 6.17 -9.66 23.19
N TYR A 195 5.26 -8.79 22.75
CA TYR A 195 5.36 -8.13 21.44
C TYR A 195 6.72 -7.43 21.27
N LYS A 196 7.22 -6.76 22.32
CA LYS A 196 8.54 -6.10 22.28
C LYS A 196 9.67 -7.07 22.00
N GLU A 197 9.57 -8.31 22.50
CA GLU A 197 10.56 -9.35 22.24
C GLU A 197 10.49 -9.85 20.79
N VAL A 198 9.30 -9.89 20.20
CA VAL A 198 9.07 -10.18 18.77
C VAL A 198 9.55 -9.02 17.89
N GLU A 199 9.27 -7.77 18.27
CA GLU A 199 9.78 -6.56 17.59
C GLU A 199 11.32 -6.57 17.57
N GLN A 200 11.95 -6.94 18.70
CA GLN A 200 13.39 -7.12 18.77
C GLN A 200 13.90 -8.33 17.97
N ALA A 201 13.09 -9.37 17.76
CA ALA A 201 13.45 -10.44 16.82
C ALA A 201 13.45 -9.94 15.36
N MET A 202 12.56 -9.01 15.00
CA MET A 202 12.53 -8.42 13.65
C MET A 202 13.74 -7.52 13.39
N VAL A 203 13.97 -6.52 14.25
CA VAL A 203 15.27 -6.39 14.92
C VAL A 203 16.49 -7.12 14.34
N ASP A 204 16.82 -8.14 15.11
CA ASP A 204 17.95 -9.04 14.96
C ASP A 204 17.94 -9.78 13.61
N ALA A 205 16.77 -10.03 13.00
CA ALA A 205 16.63 -10.69 11.70
C ALA A 205 17.01 -9.80 10.50
N THR A 206 16.92 -8.48 10.63
CA THR A 206 17.00 -7.53 9.49
C THR A 206 18.23 -6.62 9.53
N ASP A 207 18.84 -6.45 10.70
CA ASP A 207 20.11 -5.74 10.80
C ASP A 207 21.24 -6.57 10.12
N LYS A 208 22.30 -5.90 9.64
CA LYS A 208 23.38 -6.41 8.74
C LYS A 208 24.15 -7.69 9.18
N GLY A 209 23.75 -8.36 10.26
CA GLY A 209 24.26 -9.66 10.72
C GLY A 209 23.20 -10.79 10.76
N GLY A 210 21.96 -10.53 10.36
CA GLY A 210 20.94 -11.56 10.13
C GLY A 210 21.35 -12.45 8.96
N LYS A 211 21.36 -13.77 9.17
CA LYS A 211 21.86 -14.76 8.20
C LYS A 211 21.13 -14.74 6.86
#